data_AF-A0A4R2EU70-F1
#
_entry.id   AF-A0A4R2EU70-F1
#
_cell.length_a   1.000
_cell.length_b   1.000
_cell.length_c   1.000
_cell.angle_alpha   90.00
_cell.angle_beta   90.00
_cell.angle_gamma   90.00
#
_symmetry.space_group_name_H-M   'P 1'
#
loop_
_entity.id
_entity.type
_entity.pdbx_description
1 polymer ?
#
loop_
_entity_poly.entity_id
_entity_poly.type
_entity_poly.pdbx_seq_one_letter_code
_entity_poly.pdbx_strand_id
1 'polypeptide(L)'
;MNEQSQVKSTSKVLIGVIAALVVAVVVLGIMYMNQMNQSKSTQAQLTQEKDSIEANLTRMVSEYKNLKTSNDTINTQLLGERAKVEGLLGELRRVKSVNYEQIKQYQSELGTLRAVMRSYITQIDSLNTLNQALIAENIDVKKNYSSEKAKNQQLTEQNTALNTQVAKGSIIKARGTKATPINARGKEMTRASRVEKVKVCFTLVENSIAKAGIKVVYLRITSPEGYLLAQSQADVFNAGGENLVYSAKREVDYQNQDVDMCIFYDTRGELKAGTYSAAIFLEGTQIGTTQFILK
;
A
#
# COMPACT_ATOMS: atom_id res chain seq x y z
N MET A 1 -29.80 -100.12 -84.98
CA MET A 1 -30.58 -99.31 -84.01
C MET A 1 -29.69 -99.06 -82.80
N ASN A 2 -29.12 -97.86 -82.63
CA ASN A 2 -28.74 -97.22 -81.35
C ASN A 2 -27.71 -96.11 -81.59
N GLU A 3 -28.13 -95.00 -82.20
CA GLU A 3 -27.30 -93.78 -82.30
C GLU A 3 -28.07 -92.52 -81.84
N GLN A 4 -29.26 -92.68 -81.26
CA GLN A 4 -30.10 -91.56 -80.81
C GLN A 4 -30.17 -91.37 -79.27
N SER A 5 -29.47 -92.17 -78.46
CA SER A 5 -29.58 -92.11 -76.99
C SER A 5 -28.49 -91.29 -76.27
N GLN A 6 -27.36 -90.93 -76.91
CA GLN A 6 -26.30 -90.15 -76.24
C GLN A 6 -26.46 -88.62 -76.32
N VAL A 7 -27.14 -88.07 -77.33
CA VAL A 7 -27.28 -86.60 -77.49
C VAL A 7 -28.34 -85.99 -76.55
N LYS A 8 -29.26 -86.80 -76.00
CA LYS A 8 -30.36 -86.31 -75.12
C LYS A 8 -29.99 -86.21 -73.63
N SER A 9 -28.96 -86.93 -73.18
CA SER A 9 -28.48 -86.91 -71.78
C SER A 9 -27.59 -85.69 -71.50
N THR A 10 -26.68 -85.38 -72.42
CA THR A 10 -25.79 -84.21 -72.35
C THR A 10 -26.56 -82.89 -72.38
N SER A 11 -27.65 -82.78 -73.15
CA SER A 11 -28.53 -81.60 -73.17
C SER A 11 -29.22 -81.31 -71.83
N LYS A 12 -29.72 -82.33 -71.11
CA LYS A 12 -30.39 -82.14 -69.81
C LYS A 12 -29.40 -81.76 -68.70
N VAL A 13 -28.20 -82.35 -68.72
CA VAL A 13 -27.11 -81.98 -67.80
C VAL A 13 -26.64 -80.55 -68.08
N LEU A 14 -26.49 -80.16 -69.35
CA LEU A 14 -26.12 -78.80 -69.75
C LEU A 14 -27.17 -77.77 -69.29
N ILE A 15 -28.46 -78.07 -69.46
CA ILE A 15 -29.57 -77.21 -69.00
C ILE A 15 -29.57 -77.09 -67.46
N GLY A 16 -29.32 -78.17 -66.73
CA GLY A 16 -29.21 -78.15 -65.27
C GLY A 16 -28.04 -77.29 -64.78
N VAL A 17 -26.88 -77.37 -65.45
CA VAL A 17 -25.69 -76.57 -65.15
C VAL A 17 -25.93 -75.08 -65.47
N ILE A 18 -26.58 -74.77 -66.59
CA ILE A 18 -26.96 -73.39 -66.96
C ILE A 18 -27.96 -72.81 -65.94
N ALA A 19 -28.97 -73.57 -65.52
CA ALA A 19 -29.92 -73.13 -64.51
C ALA A 19 -29.23 -72.87 -63.15
N ALA A 20 -28.30 -73.72 -62.74
CA ALA A 20 -27.53 -73.52 -61.51
C ALA A 20 -26.62 -72.28 -61.59
N LEU A 21 -26.01 -72.02 -62.74
CA LEU A 21 -25.22 -70.82 -63.01
C LEU A 21 -26.07 -69.54 -62.95
N VAL A 22 -27.29 -69.55 -63.51
CA VAL A 22 -28.22 -68.41 -63.44
C VAL A 22 -28.61 -68.13 -62.00
N VAL A 23 -28.94 -69.15 -61.21
CA VAL A 23 -29.23 -69.00 -59.78
C VAL A 23 -28.02 -68.45 -59.01
N ALA A 24 -26.82 -68.94 -59.29
CA ALA A 24 -25.59 -68.43 -58.69
C ALA A 24 -25.35 -66.94 -59.01
N VAL A 25 -25.57 -66.51 -60.26
CA VAL A 25 -25.48 -65.10 -60.67
C VAL A 25 -26.50 -64.23 -59.96
N VAL A 26 -27.75 -64.70 -59.80
CA VAL A 26 -28.80 -63.97 -59.06
C VAL A 26 -28.45 -63.82 -57.59
N VAL A 27 -27.99 -64.90 -56.93
CA VAL A 27 -27.57 -64.88 -55.53
C VAL A 27 -26.36 -63.93 -55.33
N LEU A 28 -25.37 -63.99 -56.21
CA LEU A 28 -24.23 -63.07 -56.20
C LEU A 28 -24.65 -61.61 -56.44
N GLY A 29 -25.64 -61.38 -57.31
CA GLY A 29 -26.22 -60.05 -57.55
C GLY A 29 -26.94 -59.48 -56.33
N ILE A 30 -27.72 -60.30 -55.62
CA ILE A 30 -28.39 -59.91 -54.37
C ILE A 30 -27.38 -59.64 -53.25
N MET A 31 -26.36 -60.50 -53.09
CA MET A 31 -25.27 -60.26 -52.13
C MET A 31 -24.53 -58.95 -52.44
N TYR A 32 -24.22 -58.68 -53.71
CA TYR A 32 -23.58 -57.45 -54.13
C TYR A 32 -24.45 -56.21 -53.85
N MET A 33 -25.76 -56.27 -54.13
CA MET A 33 -26.69 -55.19 -53.79
C MET A 33 -26.78 -54.94 -52.29
N ASN A 34 -26.86 -55.99 -51.48
CA ASN A 34 -26.89 -55.86 -50.02
C ASN A 34 -25.58 -55.26 -49.48
N GLN A 35 -24.42 -55.74 -49.96
CA GLN A 35 -23.11 -55.19 -49.60
C GLN A 35 -22.98 -53.72 -50.01
N MET A 36 -23.46 -53.36 -51.21
CA MET A 36 -23.43 -51.98 -51.70
C MET A 36 -24.35 -51.06 -50.89
N ASN A 37 -25.53 -51.52 -50.51
CA ASN A 37 -26.45 -50.78 -49.65
C ASN A 37 -25.89 -50.58 -48.24
N GLN A 38 -25.21 -51.60 -47.70
CA GLN A 38 -24.55 -51.52 -46.39
C GLN A 38 -23.37 -50.55 -46.42
N SER A 39 -22.51 -50.61 -47.44
CA SER A 39 -21.43 -49.62 -47.64
C SER A 39 -21.95 -48.20 -47.82
N LYS A 40 -23.04 -48.00 -48.57
CA LYS A 40 -23.68 -46.68 -48.70
C LYS A 40 -24.22 -46.16 -47.37
N SER A 41 -24.85 -47.04 -46.58
CA SER A 41 -25.35 -46.71 -45.24
C SER A 41 -24.21 -46.32 -44.29
N THR A 42 -23.13 -47.08 -44.24
CA THR A 42 -21.94 -46.76 -43.43
C THR A 42 -21.29 -45.45 -43.87
N GLN A 43 -21.15 -45.22 -45.18
CA GLN A 43 -20.60 -43.96 -45.68
C GLN A 43 -21.49 -42.75 -45.36
N ALA A 44 -22.81 -42.93 -45.36
CA ALA A 44 -23.75 -41.88 -44.98
C ALA A 44 -23.62 -41.52 -43.48
N GLN A 45 -23.48 -42.51 -42.60
CA GLN A 45 -23.23 -42.29 -41.17
C GLN A 45 -21.91 -41.56 -40.92
N LEU A 46 -20.83 -41.99 -41.56
CA LEU A 46 -19.51 -41.34 -41.44
C LEU A 46 -19.55 -39.90 -41.95
N THR A 47 -20.31 -39.63 -43.02
CA THR A 47 -20.53 -38.26 -43.52
C THR A 47 -21.30 -37.42 -42.50
N GLN A 48 -22.35 -37.97 -41.88
CA GLN A 48 -23.10 -37.26 -40.84
C GLN A 48 -22.24 -36.94 -39.61
N GLU A 49 -21.38 -37.87 -39.16
CA GLU A 49 -20.43 -37.62 -38.08
C GLU A 49 -19.42 -36.53 -38.46
N LYS A 50 -18.90 -36.56 -39.69
CA LYS A 50 -18.04 -35.49 -40.24
C LYS A 50 -18.72 -34.12 -40.16
N ASP A 51 -19.96 -34.01 -40.62
CA ASP A 51 -20.71 -32.75 -40.63
C ASP A 51 -20.94 -32.23 -39.19
N SER A 52 -21.18 -33.15 -38.25
CA SER A 52 -21.30 -32.80 -36.83
C SER A 52 -19.98 -32.26 -36.26
N ILE A 53 -18.84 -32.89 -36.58
CA ILE A 53 -17.51 -32.41 -36.18
C ILE A 53 -17.26 -31.03 -36.79
N GLU A 54 -17.57 -30.83 -38.08
CA GLU A 54 -17.43 -29.54 -38.76
C GLU A 54 -18.23 -28.43 -38.09
N ALA A 55 -19.49 -28.71 -37.74
CA ALA A 55 -20.35 -27.75 -37.03
C ALA A 55 -19.79 -27.41 -35.64
N ASN A 56 -19.27 -28.40 -34.90
CA ASN A 56 -18.64 -28.18 -33.60
C ASN A 56 -17.35 -27.36 -33.71
N LEU A 57 -16.47 -27.65 -34.67
CA LEU A 57 -15.26 -26.87 -34.91
C LEU A 57 -15.59 -25.43 -35.32
N THR A 58 -16.57 -25.24 -36.20
CA THR A 58 -17.05 -23.90 -36.61
C THR A 58 -17.57 -23.10 -35.43
N ARG A 59 -18.35 -23.72 -34.54
CA ARG A 59 -18.80 -23.08 -33.29
C ARG A 59 -17.62 -22.70 -32.41
N MET A 60 -16.65 -23.60 -32.28
CA MET A 60 -15.47 -23.38 -31.44
C MET A 60 -14.60 -22.22 -31.95
N VAL A 61 -14.47 -22.04 -33.28
CA VAL A 61 -13.82 -20.84 -33.86
C VAL A 61 -14.56 -19.55 -33.46
N SER A 62 -15.90 -19.58 -33.44
CA SER A 62 -16.70 -18.44 -33.01
C SER A 62 -16.52 -18.15 -31.50
N GLU A 63 -16.53 -19.18 -30.66
CA GLU A 63 -16.30 -19.07 -29.22
C GLU A 63 -14.92 -18.45 -28.91
N TYR A 64 -13.86 -18.88 -29.61
CA TYR A 64 -12.53 -18.28 -29.49
C TYR A 64 -12.50 -16.79 -29.90
N LYS A 65 -13.31 -16.35 -30.87
CA LYS A 65 -13.39 -14.93 -31.26
C LYS A 65 -14.08 -14.08 -30.19
N ASN A 66 -14.99 -14.68 -29.43
CA ASN A 66 -15.72 -14.00 -28.36
C ASN A 66 -14.94 -13.98 -27.05
N LEU A 67 -14.03 -14.93 -26.84
CA LEU A 67 -13.10 -14.94 -25.72
C LEU A 67 -12.07 -13.81 -25.88
N LYS A 68 -12.19 -12.78 -25.04
CA LYS A 68 -11.24 -11.68 -24.95
C LYS A 68 -10.85 -11.48 -23.49
N THR A 69 -9.57 -11.22 -23.26
CA THR A 69 -9.04 -10.83 -21.96
C THR A 69 -8.09 -9.66 -22.12
N SER A 70 -7.79 -8.94 -21.04
CA SER A 70 -6.75 -7.90 -21.01
C SER A 70 -5.34 -8.47 -20.87
N ASN A 71 -5.20 -9.79 -20.70
CA ASN A 71 -3.90 -10.45 -20.58
C ASN A 71 -3.34 -10.79 -21.98
N ASP A 72 -2.27 -10.10 -22.37
CA ASP A 72 -1.64 -10.27 -23.69
C ASP A 72 -1.11 -11.68 -23.95
N THR A 73 -0.58 -12.35 -22.91
CA THR A 73 -0.09 -13.73 -23.02
C THR A 73 -1.23 -14.69 -23.33
N ILE A 74 -2.35 -14.59 -22.60
CA ILE A 74 -3.53 -15.44 -22.85
C ILE A 74 -4.13 -15.12 -24.22
N ASN A 75 -4.22 -13.84 -24.62
CA ASN A 75 -4.68 -13.47 -25.95
C ASN A 75 -3.82 -14.09 -27.06
N THR A 76 -2.50 -14.12 -26.90
CA THR A 76 -1.58 -14.73 -27.86
C THR A 76 -1.79 -16.25 -27.94
N GLN A 77 -1.99 -16.90 -26.79
CA GLN A 77 -2.27 -18.34 -26.73
C GLN A 77 -3.62 -18.70 -27.36
N LEU A 78 -4.67 -17.91 -27.09
CA LEU A 78 -5.99 -18.08 -27.70
C LEU A 78 -5.93 -17.96 -29.23
N LEU A 79 -5.14 -17.01 -29.76
CA LEU A 79 -4.93 -16.87 -31.21
C LEU A 79 -4.25 -18.11 -31.81
N GLY A 80 -3.23 -18.65 -31.13
CA GLY A 80 -2.54 -19.86 -31.56
C GLY A 80 -3.46 -21.09 -31.56
N GLU A 81 -4.23 -21.30 -30.49
CA GLU A 81 -5.20 -22.39 -30.42
C GLU A 81 -6.32 -22.22 -31.45
N ARG A 82 -6.83 -21.00 -31.66
CA ARG A 82 -7.81 -20.71 -32.72
C ARG A 82 -7.28 -21.11 -34.09
N ALA A 83 -6.01 -20.79 -34.39
CA ALA A 83 -5.40 -21.16 -35.66
C ALA A 83 -5.33 -22.69 -35.85
N LYS A 84 -5.10 -23.46 -34.79
CA LYS A 84 -5.16 -24.93 -34.83
C LYS A 84 -6.57 -25.44 -35.15
N VAL A 85 -7.59 -24.85 -34.54
CA VAL A 85 -9.01 -25.18 -34.85
C VAL A 85 -9.35 -24.86 -36.30
N GLU A 86 -8.96 -23.67 -36.77
CA GLU A 86 -9.20 -23.24 -38.16
C GLU A 86 -8.46 -24.14 -39.15
N GLY A 87 -7.24 -24.59 -38.81
CA GLY A 87 -6.47 -25.58 -39.57
C GLY A 87 -7.19 -26.92 -39.67
N LEU A 88 -7.62 -27.47 -38.53
CA LEU A 88 -8.32 -28.76 -38.46
C LEU A 88 -9.66 -28.72 -39.22
N LEU A 89 -10.40 -27.63 -39.10
CA LEU A 89 -11.63 -27.38 -39.85
C LEU A 89 -11.36 -27.32 -41.36
N GLY A 90 -10.28 -26.64 -41.75
CA GLY A 90 -9.84 -26.55 -43.15
C GLY A 90 -9.44 -27.90 -43.73
N GLU A 91 -8.76 -28.74 -42.97
CA GLU A 91 -8.40 -30.11 -43.35
C GLU A 91 -9.65 -30.98 -43.51
N LEU A 92 -10.53 -30.99 -42.52
CA LEU A 92 -11.77 -31.77 -42.53
C LEU A 92 -12.65 -31.44 -43.75
N ARG A 93 -12.72 -30.16 -44.13
CA ARG A 93 -13.46 -29.69 -45.32
C ARG A 93 -12.87 -30.20 -46.64
N ARG A 94 -11.54 -30.38 -46.71
CA ARG A 94 -10.84 -30.86 -47.93
C ARG A 94 -10.97 -32.37 -48.12
N VAL A 95 -11.19 -33.13 -47.05
CA VAL A 95 -11.37 -34.59 -47.12
C VAL A 95 -12.73 -34.92 -47.75
N LYS A 96 -12.72 -35.50 -48.96
CA LYS A 96 -13.94 -35.85 -49.71
C LYS A 96 -14.68 -37.06 -49.15
N SER A 97 -13.96 -38.06 -48.63
CA SER A 97 -14.52 -39.26 -48.02
C SER A 97 -13.70 -39.62 -46.79
N VAL A 98 -14.39 -39.87 -45.68
CA VAL A 98 -13.79 -40.24 -44.39
C VAL A 98 -14.03 -41.71 -44.10
N ASN A 99 -13.06 -42.34 -43.45
CA ASN A 99 -13.19 -43.67 -42.87
C ASN A 99 -13.38 -43.60 -41.35
N TYR A 100 -13.65 -44.75 -40.71
CA TYR A 100 -13.90 -44.82 -39.27
C TYR A 100 -12.71 -44.34 -38.41
N GLU A 101 -11.48 -44.67 -38.80
CA GLU A 101 -10.27 -44.28 -38.07
C GLU A 101 -10.06 -42.77 -38.08
N GLN A 102 -10.27 -42.12 -39.24
CA GLN A 102 -10.19 -40.67 -39.40
C GLN A 102 -11.25 -39.95 -38.57
N ILE A 103 -12.50 -40.44 -38.59
CA ILE A 103 -13.58 -39.88 -37.75
C ILE A 103 -13.21 -39.96 -36.27
N LYS A 104 -12.72 -41.11 -35.82
CA LYS A 104 -12.29 -41.31 -34.43
C LYS A 104 -11.13 -40.37 -34.05
N GLN A 105 -10.17 -40.17 -34.96
CA GLN A 105 -9.08 -39.22 -34.76
C GLN A 105 -9.59 -37.79 -34.62
N TYR A 106 -10.43 -37.32 -35.56
CA TYR A 106 -11.00 -35.97 -35.51
C TYR A 106 -11.87 -35.74 -34.26
N GLN A 107 -12.60 -36.76 -33.80
CA GLN A 107 -13.34 -36.70 -32.53
C GLN A 107 -12.41 -36.54 -31.33
N SER A 108 -11.29 -37.26 -31.30
CA SER A 108 -10.28 -37.16 -30.23
C SER A 108 -9.61 -35.79 -30.20
N GLU A 109 -9.24 -35.27 -31.37
CA GLU A 109 -8.65 -33.93 -31.50
C GLU A 109 -9.66 -32.83 -31.09
N LEU A 110 -10.92 -32.93 -31.54
CA LEU A 110 -11.99 -32.05 -31.08
C LEU A 110 -12.19 -32.09 -29.56
N GLY A 111 -12.14 -33.28 -28.96
CA GLY A 111 -12.21 -33.46 -27.51
C GLY A 111 -11.07 -32.74 -26.78
N THR A 112 -9.86 -32.87 -27.31
CA THR A 112 -8.65 -32.21 -26.76
C THR A 112 -8.77 -30.69 -26.87
N LEU A 113 -9.11 -30.17 -28.04
CA LEU A 113 -9.26 -28.73 -28.26
C LEU A 113 -10.38 -28.11 -27.39
N ARG A 114 -11.47 -28.86 -27.16
CA ARG A 114 -12.54 -28.47 -26.23
C ARG A 114 -12.06 -28.41 -24.79
N ALA A 115 -11.26 -29.38 -24.35
CA ALA A 115 -10.69 -29.39 -23.00
C ALA A 115 -9.76 -28.18 -22.79
N VAL A 116 -8.92 -27.88 -23.77
CA VAL A 116 -8.03 -26.71 -23.77
C VAL A 116 -8.83 -25.41 -23.72
N MET A 117 -9.87 -25.27 -24.55
CA MET A 117 -10.75 -24.09 -24.52
C MET A 117 -11.39 -23.88 -23.14
N ARG A 118 -11.96 -24.94 -22.55
CA ARG A 118 -12.58 -24.86 -21.22
C ARG A 118 -11.59 -24.39 -20.16
N SER A 119 -10.34 -24.89 -20.23
CA SER A 119 -9.27 -24.42 -19.36
C SER A 119 -9.04 -22.91 -19.50
N TYR A 120 -8.98 -22.37 -20.73
CA TYR A 120 -8.84 -20.93 -20.92
C TYR A 120 -10.03 -20.13 -20.40
N ILE A 121 -11.26 -20.60 -20.60
CA ILE A 121 -12.47 -19.96 -20.05
C ILE A 121 -12.33 -19.83 -18.52
N THR A 122 -11.99 -20.93 -17.84
CA THR A 122 -11.84 -20.92 -16.38
C THR A 122 -10.71 -20.00 -15.91
N GLN A 123 -9.60 -19.92 -16.64
CA GLN A 123 -8.49 -19.03 -16.31
C GLN A 123 -8.89 -17.56 -16.49
N ILE A 124 -9.59 -17.21 -17.57
CA ILE A 124 -10.06 -15.85 -17.82
C ILE A 124 -11.07 -15.43 -16.75
N ASP A 125 -12.02 -16.30 -16.41
CA ASP A 125 -13.01 -16.02 -15.37
C ASP A 125 -12.33 -15.82 -14.01
N SER A 126 -11.41 -16.71 -13.63
CA SER A 126 -10.65 -16.59 -12.38
C SER A 126 -9.85 -15.28 -12.32
N LEU A 127 -9.20 -14.89 -13.43
CA LEU A 127 -8.45 -13.65 -13.50
C LEU A 127 -9.37 -12.43 -13.42
N ASN A 128 -10.53 -12.46 -14.06
CA ASN A 128 -11.51 -11.39 -14.00
C ASN A 128 -12.06 -11.22 -12.57
N THR A 129 -12.43 -12.32 -11.91
CA THR A 129 -12.87 -12.30 -10.51
C THR A 129 -11.79 -11.77 -9.59
N LEU A 130 -10.55 -12.23 -9.74
CA LEU A 130 -9.43 -11.75 -8.94
C LEU A 130 -9.17 -10.27 -9.18
N ASN A 131 -9.21 -9.81 -10.43
CA ASN A 131 -9.01 -8.39 -10.76
C ASN A 131 -10.11 -7.51 -10.15
N GLN A 132 -11.37 -7.94 -10.21
CA GLN A 132 -12.47 -7.23 -9.54
C GLN A 132 -12.29 -7.16 -8.02
N ALA A 133 -11.87 -8.25 -7.38
CA ALA A 133 -11.57 -8.28 -5.96
C ALA A 133 -10.41 -7.33 -5.60
N LEU A 134 -9.32 -7.36 -6.39
CA LEU A 134 -8.17 -6.48 -6.21
C LEU A 134 -8.53 -5.00 -6.39
N ILE A 135 -9.41 -4.67 -7.35
CA ILE A 135 -9.91 -3.30 -7.53
C ILE A 135 -10.70 -2.86 -6.30
N ALA A 136 -11.61 -3.70 -5.79
CA ALA A 136 -12.39 -3.40 -4.60
C ALA A 136 -11.50 -3.21 -3.36
N GLU A 137 -10.52 -4.09 -3.17
CA GLU A 137 -9.52 -3.97 -2.10
C GLU A 137 -8.68 -2.69 -2.24
N ASN A 138 -8.25 -2.36 -3.45
CA ASN A 138 -7.47 -1.13 -3.70
C ASN A 138 -8.26 0.14 -3.35
N ILE A 139 -9.56 0.15 -3.65
CA ILE A 139 -10.46 1.25 -3.29
C ILE A 139 -10.57 1.38 -1.77
N ASP A 140 -10.78 0.26 -1.07
CA ASP A 140 -10.90 0.25 0.39
C ASP A 140 -9.60 0.67 1.09
N VAL A 141 -8.46 0.12 0.66
CA VAL A 141 -7.13 0.49 1.16
C VAL A 141 -6.86 1.98 0.97
N LYS A 142 -7.18 2.55 -0.21
CA LYS A 142 -7.01 4.00 -0.46
C LYS A 142 -7.89 4.84 0.45
N LYS A 143 -9.14 4.42 0.69
CA LYS A 143 -10.06 5.10 1.59
C LYS A 143 -9.55 5.09 3.04
N ASN A 144 -9.15 3.91 3.52
CA ASN A 144 -8.62 3.73 4.87
C ASN A 144 -7.32 4.53 5.06
N TYR A 145 -6.41 4.49 4.08
CA TYR A 145 -5.18 5.28 4.10
C TYR A 145 -5.45 6.78 4.18
N SER A 146 -6.38 7.30 3.37
CA SER A 146 -6.75 8.72 3.41
C SER A 146 -7.33 9.13 4.77
N SER A 147 -8.21 8.30 5.34
CA SER A 147 -8.79 8.51 6.67
C SER A 147 -7.73 8.53 7.78
N GLU A 148 -6.84 7.53 7.81
CA GLU A 148 -5.77 7.46 8.80
C GLU A 148 -4.76 8.61 8.64
N LYS A 149 -4.46 9.03 7.41
CA LYS A 149 -3.61 10.19 7.15
C LYS A 149 -4.23 11.47 7.72
N ALA A 150 -5.52 11.70 7.49
CA ALA A 150 -6.23 12.87 8.01
C ALA A 150 -6.27 12.86 9.55
N LYS A 151 -6.54 11.69 10.16
CA LYS A 151 -6.49 11.51 11.62
C LYS A 151 -5.10 11.77 12.19
N ASN A 152 -4.05 11.29 11.54
CA ASN A 152 -2.66 11.52 11.97
C ASN A 152 -2.31 13.01 11.93
N GLN A 153 -2.70 13.71 10.86
CA GLN A 153 -2.51 15.15 10.75
C GLN A 153 -3.23 15.89 11.89
N GLN A 154 -4.50 15.56 12.14
CA GLN A 154 -5.28 16.16 13.23
C GLN A 154 -4.63 15.88 14.59
N LEU A 155 -4.20 14.65 14.86
CA LEU A 155 -3.51 14.30 16.11
C LEU A 155 -2.19 15.06 16.26
N THR A 156 -1.47 15.26 15.16
CA THR A 156 -0.23 16.05 15.15
C THR A 156 -0.51 17.51 15.49
N GLU A 157 -1.53 18.12 14.87
CA GLU A 157 -1.95 19.50 15.15
C GLU A 157 -2.45 19.66 16.60
N GLN A 158 -3.21 18.70 17.11
CA GLN A 158 -3.63 18.69 18.51
C GLN A 158 -2.45 18.56 19.46
N ASN A 159 -1.49 17.69 19.15
CA ASN A 159 -0.30 17.49 19.99
C ASN A 159 0.59 18.73 19.99
N THR A 160 0.79 19.40 18.86
CA THR A 160 1.56 20.66 18.80
C THR A 160 0.85 21.78 19.57
N ALA A 161 -0.48 21.89 19.46
CA ALA A 161 -1.27 22.84 20.24
C ALA A 161 -1.17 22.58 21.75
N LEU A 162 -1.35 21.32 22.17
CA LEU A 162 -1.22 20.89 23.57
C LEU A 162 0.20 21.14 24.11
N ASN A 163 1.24 20.78 23.37
CA ASN A 163 2.63 21.05 23.76
C ASN A 163 2.89 22.55 23.93
N THR A 164 2.34 23.38 23.04
CA THR A 164 2.47 24.84 23.15
C THR A 164 1.75 25.36 24.40
N GLN A 165 0.57 24.83 24.70
CA GLN A 165 -0.19 25.19 25.90
C GLN A 165 0.52 24.75 27.18
N VAL A 166 1.05 23.53 27.20
CA VAL A 166 1.85 23.00 28.32
C VAL A 166 3.12 23.83 28.50
N ALA A 167 3.84 24.16 27.43
CA ALA A 167 5.04 25.01 27.50
C ALA A 167 4.72 26.37 28.13
N LYS A 168 3.66 27.05 27.67
CA LYS A 168 3.20 28.33 28.25
C LYS A 168 2.74 28.18 29.71
N GLY A 169 2.02 27.10 30.03
CA GLY A 169 1.53 26.81 31.38
C GLY A 169 2.63 26.41 32.37
N SER A 170 3.72 25.82 31.88
CA SER A 170 4.85 25.35 32.70
C SER A 170 5.80 26.47 33.15
N ILE A 171 5.64 27.70 32.65
CA ILE A 171 6.48 28.84 33.05
C ILE A 171 6.27 29.13 34.55
N ILE A 172 7.33 28.95 35.33
CA ILE A 172 7.35 29.31 36.75
C ILE A 172 7.49 30.83 36.85
N LYS A 173 6.63 31.49 37.65
CA LYS A 173 6.67 32.95 37.84
C LYS A 173 7.37 33.31 39.15
N ALA A 174 7.98 34.49 39.21
CA ALA A 174 8.47 35.08 40.45
C ALA A 174 7.46 36.10 40.99
N ARG A 175 7.21 36.07 42.31
CA ARG A 175 6.40 37.04 43.04
C ARG A 175 7.25 37.71 44.11
N GLY A 176 6.86 38.93 44.52
CA GLY A 176 7.50 39.62 45.64
C GLY A 176 8.95 40.04 45.37
N THR A 177 9.28 40.33 44.10
CA THR A 177 10.64 40.67 43.67
C THR A 177 11.10 42.00 44.29
N LYS A 178 12.04 41.90 45.23
CA LYS A 178 12.63 43.06 45.92
C LYS A 178 14.14 43.06 45.79
N ALA A 179 14.69 44.13 45.21
CA ALA A 179 16.12 44.41 45.23
C ALA A 179 16.47 45.32 46.40
N THR A 180 17.51 44.97 47.14
CA THR A 180 17.99 45.69 48.32
C THR A 180 19.51 45.81 48.25
N PRO A 181 20.06 47.01 48.02
CA PRO A 181 21.49 47.25 48.10
C PRO A 181 21.95 47.13 49.56
N ILE A 182 23.01 46.37 49.82
CA ILE A 182 23.53 46.09 51.16
C ILE A 182 25.06 46.30 51.23
N ASN A 183 25.56 46.58 52.43
CA ASN A 183 27.00 46.55 52.73
C ASN A 183 27.47 45.11 53.10
N ALA A 184 28.77 44.92 53.37
CA ALA A 184 29.30 43.62 53.83
C ALA A 184 28.58 43.03 55.05
N ARG A 185 28.01 43.89 55.91
CA ARG A 185 27.30 43.48 57.13
C ARG A 185 25.82 43.17 56.88
N GLY A 186 25.35 43.22 55.64
CA GLY A 186 23.96 42.95 55.27
C GLY A 186 22.98 44.09 55.58
N LYS A 187 23.47 45.28 55.96
CA LYS A 187 22.63 46.45 56.24
C LYS A 187 22.28 47.15 54.92
N GLU A 188 21.00 47.51 54.77
CA GLU A 188 20.50 48.24 53.61
C GLU A 188 21.17 49.63 53.49
N MET A 189 21.64 49.94 52.28
CA MET A 189 22.34 51.18 51.96
C MET A 189 21.66 51.89 50.79
N THR A 190 21.49 53.20 50.91
CA THR A 190 20.94 54.05 49.85
C THR A 190 22.02 54.80 49.08
N ARG A 191 23.18 55.04 49.69
CA ARG A 191 24.30 55.74 49.06
C ARG A 191 25.13 54.78 48.21
N ALA A 192 25.32 55.08 46.94
CA ALA A 192 25.96 54.20 45.95
C ALA A 192 27.37 53.75 46.38
N SER A 193 28.17 54.68 46.91
CA SER A 193 29.56 54.41 47.35
C SER A 193 29.70 53.50 48.57
N ARG A 194 28.59 53.17 49.26
CA ARG A 194 28.60 52.27 50.43
C ARG A 194 27.93 50.92 50.15
N VAL A 195 27.48 50.68 48.93
CA VAL A 195 26.92 49.39 48.52
C VAL A 195 28.07 48.47 48.16
N GLU A 196 28.05 47.26 48.70
CA GLU A 196 29.02 46.21 48.36
C GLU A 196 28.35 45.01 47.67
N LYS A 197 27.06 44.78 47.95
CA LYS A 197 26.27 43.74 47.28
C LYS A 197 24.86 44.24 46.98
N VAL A 198 24.25 43.68 45.96
CA VAL A 198 22.81 43.83 45.70
C VAL A 198 22.14 42.49 46.01
N LYS A 199 21.24 42.48 47.00
CA LYS A 199 20.43 41.33 47.38
C LYS A 199 19.08 41.40 46.66
N VAL A 200 18.75 40.43 45.82
CA VAL A 200 17.45 40.35 45.13
C VAL A 200 16.70 39.14 45.65
N CYS A 201 15.63 39.35 46.41
CA CYS A 201 14.79 38.29 46.97
C CYS A 201 13.45 38.20 46.23
N PHE A 202 12.95 36.98 46.08
CA PHE A 202 11.70 36.67 45.42
C PHE A 202 11.23 35.26 45.79
N THR A 203 9.95 34.99 45.55
CA THR A 203 9.34 33.67 45.69
C THR A 203 9.09 33.09 44.31
N LEU A 204 9.63 31.92 44.01
CA LEU A 204 9.17 31.12 42.87
C LEU A 204 7.82 30.55 43.22
N VAL A 205 6.79 30.85 42.42
CA VAL A 205 5.41 30.45 42.69
C VAL A 205 5.20 28.97 42.36
N GLU A 206 4.34 28.28 43.11
CA GLU A 206 3.89 26.94 42.82
C GLU A 206 3.34 26.80 41.39
N ASN A 207 3.70 25.70 40.73
CA ASN A 207 3.24 25.38 39.39
C ASN A 207 3.27 23.86 39.22
N SER A 208 2.09 23.23 39.19
CA SER A 208 1.93 21.78 39.04
C SER A 208 2.24 21.25 37.65
N ILE A 209 2.33 22.12 36.64
CA ILE A 209 2.64 21.76 35.25
C ILE A 209 4.15 21.80 34.99
N ALA A 210 4.89 22.62 35.75
CA ALA A 210 6.34 22.75 35.64
C ALA A 210 7.05 21.45 36.06
N LYS A 211 8.25 21.19 35.51
CA LYS A 211 9.06 20.03 35.93
C LYS A 211 9.78 20.33 37.25
N ALA A 212 9.61 19.47 38.26
CA ALA A 212 10.38 19.52 39.50
C ALA A 212 11.88 19.23 39.28
N GLY A 213 12.70 19.65 40.24
CA GLY A 213 14.13 19.38 40.32
C GLY A 213 14.99 20.64 40.46
N ILE A 214 16.30 20.47 40.34
CA ILE A 214 17.28 21.55 40.45
C ILE A 214 17.13 22.50 39.25
N LYS A 215 16.89 23.78 39.54
CA LYS A 215 16.79 24.86 38.57
C LYS A 215 17.85 25.92 38.84
N VAL A 216 18.41 26.50 37.77
CA VAL A 216 19.32 27.65 37.87
C VAL A 216 18.55 28.91 37.55
N VAL A 217 18.50 29.83 38.51
CA VAL A 217 17.92 31.17 38.32
C VAL A 217 19.04 32.16 38.03
N TYR A 218 18.87 32.94 36.97
CA TYR A 218 19.83 33.96 36.53
C TYR A 218 19.30 35.36 36.85
N LEU A 219 20.19 36.23 37.27
CA LEU A 219 19.90 37.63 37.56
C LEU A 219 20.66 38.51 36.58
N ARG A 220 19.98 39.49 35.99
CA ARG A 220 20.58 40.54 35.16
C ARG A 220 20.28 41.90 35.78
N ILE A 221 21.32 42.63 36.17
CA ILE A 221 21.20 43.99 36.72
C ILE A 221 21.72 44.99 35.69
N THR A 222 20.87 45.89 35.25
CA THR A 222 21.20 46.97 34.32
C THR A 222 21.35 48.28 35.08
N SER A 223 22.44 48.99 34.81
CA SER A 223 22.76 50.30 35.35
C SER A 223 21.86 51.41 34.78
N PRO A 224 21.82 52.60 35.40
CA PRO A 224 21.04 53.74 34.91
C PRO A 224 21.45 54.18 33.49
N GLU A 225 22.70 53.93 33.11
CA GLU A 225 23.27 54.25 31.79
C GLU A 225 23.01 53.14 30.75
N GLY A 226 22.32 52.06 31.12
CA GLY A 226 21.97 50.95 30.22
C GLY A 226 22.99 49.81 30.17
N TYR A 227 24.13 49.94 30.85
CA TYR A 227 25.15 48.87 30.90
C TYR A 227 24.75 47.74 31.85
N LEU A 228 24.93 46.49 31.43
CA LEU A 228 24.76 45.31 32.27
C LEU A 228 25.93 45.21 33.27
N LEU A 229 25.59 45.03 34.55
CA LEU A 229 26.57 44.74 35.60
C LEU A 229 26.95 43.25 35.55
N ALA A 230 27.91 42.88 34.70
CA ALA A 230 28.38 41.51 34.56
C ALA A 230 29.71 41.28 35.31
N GLN A 231 29.89 40.10 35.91
CA GLN A 231 31.18 39.73 36.50
C GLN A 231 32.20 39.28 35.44
N SER A 232 31.72 38.70 34.35
CA SER A 232 32.50 38.26 33.19
C SER A 232 31.63 38.32 31.93
N GLN A 233 32.23 38.60 30.76
CA GLN A 233 31.52 38.49 29.48
C GLN A 233 31.30 37.02 29.06
N ALA A 234 32.03 36.08 29.66
CA ALA A 234 31.85 34.64 29.44
C ALA A 234 30.69 34.04 30.25
N ASP A 235 30.15 34.78 31.22
CA ASP A 235 29.02 34.34 32.06
C ASP A 235 27.70 34.47 31.29
N VAL A 236 27.49 33.54 30.34
CA VAL A 236 26.29 33.52 29.49
C VAL A 236 25.32 32.41 29.86
N PHE A 237 24.04 32.64 29.58
CA PHE A 237 22.97 31.64 29.63
C PHE A 237 22.09 31.78 28.38
N ASN A 238 21.41 30.69 28.00
CA ASN A 238 20.49 30.74 26.86
C ASN A 238 19.13 31.28 27.29
N ALA A 239 18.63 32.29 26.58
CA ALA A 239 17.30 32.86 26.74
C ALA A 239 16.65 33.00 25.36
N GLY A 240 15.59 32.21 25.11
CA GLY A 240 14.87 32.27 23.84
C GLY A 240 15.73 31.96 22.60
N GLY A 241 16.81 31.18 22.74
CA GLY A 241 17.74 30.87 21.64
C GLY A 241 18.96 31.79 21.56
N GLU A 242 18.99 32.90 22.31
CA GLU A 242 20.12 33.82 22.35
C GLU A 242 20.97 33.61 23.61
N ASN A 243 22.29 33.80 23.50
CA ASN A 243 23.18 33.76 24.66
C ASN A 243 23.25 35.15 25.29
N LEU A 244 22.69 35.28 26.49
CA LEU A 244 22.67 36.52 27.25
C LEU A 244 23.65 36.44 28.42
N VAL A 245 24.37 37.53 28.68
CA VAL A 245 25.25 37.64 29.85
C VAL A 245 24.42 37.85 31.12
N TYR A 246 24.78 37.17 32.21
CA TYR A 246 24.17 37.33 33.54
C TYR A 246 25.07 38.08 34.53
N SER A 247 24.46 38.70 35.54
CA SER A 247 25.14 39.36 36.66
C SER A 247 25.49 38.39 37.77
N ALA A 248 24.53 37.55 38.15
CA ALA A 248 24.68 36.50 39.16
C ALA A 248 23.73 35.35 38.86
N LYS A 249 23.98 34.16 39.43
CA LYS A 249 23.10 33.01 39.34
C LYS A 249 22.99 32.29 40.68
N ARG A 250 21.91 31.54 40.88
CA ARG A 250 21.73 30.67 42.04
C ARG A 250 20.91 29.44 41.66
N GLU A 251 21.32 28.30 42.17
CA GLU A 251 20.55 27.05 42.08
C GLU A 251 19.50 26.95 43.19
N VAL A 252 18.37 26.34 42.86
CA VAL A 252 17.28 26.05 43.77
C VAL A 252 16.68 24.70 43.44
N ASP A 253 16.40 23.91 44.46
CA ASP A 253 15.63 22.69 44.31
C ASP A 253 14.13 23.05 44.32
N TYR A 254 13.49 23.02 43.16
CA TYR A 254 12.10 23.40 42.98
C TYR A 254 11.21 22.15 42.92
N GLN A 255 10.34 21.98 43.92
CA GLN A 255 9.47 20.80 44.07
C GLN A 255 7.99 21.13 43.78
N ASN A 256 7.74 21.95 42.75
CA ASN A 256 6.40 22.43 42.36
C ASN A 256 5.65 23.24 43.42
N GLN A 257 6.34 23.72 44.45
CA GLN A 257 5.81 24.50 45.56
C GLN A 257 6.42 25.90 45.61
N ASP A 258 5.83 26.78 46.41
CA ASP A 258 6.41 28.10 46.67
C ASP A 258 7.81 27.96 47.29
N VAL A 259 8.83 28.57 46.66
CA VAL A 259 10.21 28.57 47.17
C VAL A 259 10.74 30.00 47.28
N ASP A 260 11.04 30.42 48.49
CA ASP A 260 11.68 31.71 48.77
C ASP A 260 13.18 31.63 48.55
N MET A 261 13.72 32.57 47.78
CA MET A 261 15.16 32.64 47.54
C MET A 261 15.67 34.06 47.33
N CYS A 262 16.97 34.24 47.52
CA CYS A 262 17.66 35.50 47.23
C CYS A 262 18.93 35.25 46.43
N ILE A 263 19.19 36.08 45.43
CA ILE A 263 20.44 36.10 44.66
C ILE A 263 21.24 37.31 45.11
N PHE A 264 22.55 37.11 45.32
CA PHE A 264 23.46 38.17 45.70
C PHE A 264 24.37 38.49 44.52
N TYR A 265 24.46 39.76 44.17
CA TYR A 265 25.43 40.28 43.21
C TYR A 265 26.49 41.09 43.96
N ASP A 266 27.76 40.66 43.89
CA ASP A 266 28.88 41.38 44.48
C ASP A 266 29.33 42.53 43.55
N THR A 267 29.34 43.76 44.07
CA THR A 267 29.70 44.95 43.30
C THR A 267 31.22 45.13 43.35
N ARG A 268 31.93 44.56 42.37
CA ARG A 268 33.41 44.62 42.28
C ARG A 268 33.98 46.01 41.92
N GLY A 269 33.13 47.04 41.84
CA GLY A 269 33.50 48.41 41.46
C GLY A 269 32.46 49.43 41.93
N GLU A 270 32.75 50.72 41.74
CA GLU A 270 31.88 51.80 42.20
C GLU A 270 30.54 51.81 41.44
N LEU A 271 29.43 51.78 42.19
CA LEU A 271 28.11 52.07 41.66
C LEU A 271 27.89 53.58 41.58
N LYS A 272 27.16 54.03 40.57
CA LYS A 272 26.76 55.43 40.40
C LYS A 272 25.38 55.66 41.02
N ALA A 273 25.08 56.92 41.33
CA ALA A 273 23.71 57.30 41.68
C ALA A 273 22.79 57.12 40.48
N GLY A 274 21.56 56.67 40.72
CA GLY A 274 20.53 56.47 39.68
C GLY A 274 19.67 55.23 39.90
N THR A 275 18.79 54.97 38.93
CA THR A 275 17.85 53.84 38.94
C THR A 275 18.45 52.62 38.25
N TYR A 276 18.55 51.52 38.98
CA TYR A 276 18.97 50.22 38.46
C TYR A 276 17.76 49.33 38.24
N SER A 277 17.82 48.50 37.20
CA SER A 277 16.80 47.49 36.89
C SER A 277 17.36 46.10 37.10
N ALA A 278 16.63 45.24 37.79
CA ALA A 278 17.01 43.86 38.05
C ALA A 278 15.96 42.91 37.45
N ALA A 279 16.35 42.14 36.44
CA ALA A 279 15.51 41.16 35.76
C ALA A 279 15.94 39.74 36.14
N ILE A 280 14.98 38.88 36.44
CA ILE A 280 15.19 37.50 36.88
C ILE A 280 14.76 36.58 35.74
N PHE A 281 15.62 35.62 35.40
CA PHE A 281 15.42 34.66 34.35
C PHE A 281 15.49 33.23 34.88
N LEU A 282 14.60 32.37 34.39
CA LEU A 282 14.58 30.95 34.67
C LEU A 282 14.21 30.21 33.39
N GLU A 283 14.95 29.16 33.06
CA GLU A 283 14.76 28.37 31.83
C GLU A 283 14.66 29.25 30.57
N GLY A 284 15.46 30.32 30.53
CA GLY A 284 15.52 31.24 29.39
C GLY A 284 14.35 32.22 29.26
N THR A 285 13.41 32.25 30.21
CA THR A 285 12.28 33.20 30.23
C THR A 285 12.45 34.21 31.37
N GLN A 286 12.08 35.47 31.16
CA GLN A 286 12.04 36.46 32.23
C GLN A 286 10.83 36.21 33.14
N ILE A 287 11.07 35.91 34.41
CA ILE A 287 10.03 35.52 35.37
C ILE A 287 9.66 36.62 36.37
N GLY A 288 10.47 37.68 36.44
CA GLY A 288 10.25 38.81 37.32
C GLY A 288 11.19 39.98 37.02
N THR A 289 10.78 41.17 37.44
CA THR A 289 11.60 42.38 37.36
C THR A 289 11.38 43.23 38.60
N THR A 290 12.35 44.05 38.95
CA THR A 290 12.27 45.02 40.04
C THR A 290 13.28 46.14 39.80
N GLN A 291 13.11 47.27 40.46
CA GLN A 291 14.01 48.41 40.35
C GLN A 291 14.45 48.87 41.74
N PHE A 292 15.63 49.46 41.83
CA PHE A 292 16.14 50.08 43.03
C PHE A 292 16.91 51.35 42.69
N ILE A 293 16.94 52.30 43.62
CA ILE A 293 17.53 53.63 43.41
C ILE A 293 18.71 53.79 44.36
N LEU A 294 19.84 54.24 43.82
CA LEU A 294 21.01 54.66 44.58
C LEU A 294 21.16 56.19 44.53
N LYS A 295 21.55 56.76 45.67
CA LYS A 295 21.83 58.19 45.86
C LYS A 295 23.32 58.48 45.95
#